data_AF-A0AAJ2WDY1-F1
#
_entry.id   AF-A0AAJ2WDY1-F1
#
_cell.length_a   1.000
_cell.length_b   1.000
_cell.length_c   1.000
_cell.angle_alpha   90.00
_cell.angle_beta   90.00
_cell.angle_gamma   90.00
#
_symmetry.space_group_name_H-M   'P 1'
#
loop_
_entity.id
_entity.type
_entity.pdbx_description
1 polymer ?
#
loop_
_entity_poly.entity_id
_entity_poly.type
_entity_poly.pdbx_seq_one_letter_code
_entity_poly.pdbx_strand_id
1 'polypeptide(L)'
;MTAGEDVYSAAMISAHTMSGLLGDNYLCDLGGLDGLNLDKPWWDQMVNESADIMGHLYFTTSDICLFPFEATVVLFMNEKTMTDVGLELPYDLVRQGKWTVDRLAEYGKAGATLNGDESYLPIAADGSCRYGFGTHFGMIDAFIYGSGGRFAWIEDGKPVFGADSEKMYGIYEKVGALASTDGCVLCFEKDDGMSDLDAFLRGRAMICSETLGCISNLRDMKDDYGVIPVPKYDEAQEDYI
;
A
#
# COMPACT_ATOMS: atom_id res chain seq x y z
N MET A 1 10.64 -11.22 22.76
CA MET A 1 10.85 -11.16 24.23
C MET A 1 10.37 -12.49 24.79
N THR A 2 11.19 -13.21 25.53
CA THR A 2 10.71 -14.34 26.34
C THR A 2 11.43 -14.30 27.68
N ALA A 3 10.67 -13.94 28.71
CA ALA A 3 10.81 -14.18 30.15
C ALA A 3 10.10 -13.01 30.85
N GLY A 4 9.13 -13.30 31.72
CA GLY A 4 8.23 -12.35 32.39
C GLY A 4 8.89 -11.39 33.38
N GLU A 5 9.82 -10.59 32.89
CA GLU A 5 10.35 -9.40 33.54
C GLU A 5 9.60 -8.18 32.99
N ASP A 6 9.08 -7.34 33.89
CA ASP A 6 8.40 -6.08 33.56
C ASP A 6 9.41 -5.02 33.11
N VAL A 7 10.07 -5.24 31.96
CA VAL A 7 11.17 -4.38 31.47
C VAL A 7 10.66 -3.06 30.89
N TYR A 8 9.46 -3.05 30.31
CA TYR A 8 8.87 -1.87 29.67
C TYR A 8 7.40 -1.72 30.04
N SER A 9 6.96 -0.49 30.31
CA SER A 9 5.54 -0.16 30.56
C SER A 9 4.76 0.25 29.30
N ALA A 10 5.48 0.60 28.23
CA ALA A 10 4.93 0.90 26.92
C ALA A 10 5.98 0.57 25.85
N ALA A 11 5.55 0.15 24.66
CA ALA A 11 6.45 -0.17 23.55
C ALA A 11 5.82 0.20 22.20
N MET A 12 6.67 0.61 21.26
CA MET A 12 6.31 0.68 19.85
C MET A 12 6.51 -0.72 19.24
N ILE A 13 5.42 -1.36 18.86
CA ILE A 13 5.39 -2.75 18.45
C ILE A 13 4.98 -2.82 16.98
N SER A 14 5.63 -3.70 16.21
CA SER A 14 5.18 -3.98 14.84
C SER A 14 3.81 -4.67 14.87
N ALA A 15 2.88 -4.18 14.04
CA ALA A 15 1.54 -4.76 13.92
C ALA A 15 1.58 -6.28 13.62
N HIS A 16 2.58 -6.75 12.87
CA HIS A 16 2.74 -8.17 12.52
C HIS A 16 2.98 -9.10 13.73
N THR A 17 3.50 -8.57 14.84
CA THR A 17 3.73 -9.36 16.06
C THR A 17 2.58 -9.26 17.07
N MET A 18 1.60 -8.39 16.82
CA MET A 18 0.57 -8.02 17.78
C MET A 18 -0.30 -9.22 18.20
N SER A 19 -0.71 -10.05 17.23
CA SER A 19 -1.55 -11.22 17.49
C SER A 19 -0.87 -12.24 18.40
N GLY A 20 0.43 -12.48 18.21
CA GLY A 20 1.22 -13.35 19.08
C GLY A 20 1.33 -12.80 20.50
N LEU A 21 1.64 -11.51 20.64
CA LEU A 21 1.72 -10.87 21.95
C LEU A 21 0.38 -10.83 22.69
N LEU A 22 -0.72 -10.63 21.97
CA LEU A 22 -2.07 -10.72 22.53
C LEU A 22 -2.38 -12.13 23.01
N GLY A 23 -2.08 -13.16 22.19
CA GLY A 23 -2.29 -14.57 22.54
C GLY A 23 -1.46 -15.04 23.74
N ASP A 24 -0.25 -14.49 23.89
CA ASP A 24 0.64 -14.75 25.02
C ASP A 24 0.28 -13.94 26.28
N ASN A 25 -0.77 -13.08 26.22
CA ASN A 25 -1.18 -12.16 27.29
C ASN A 25 -0.10 -11.15 27.71
N TYR A 26 0.72 -10.68 26.76
CA TYR A 26 1.73 -9.63 27.01
C TYR A 26 1.20 -8.21 26.82
N LEU A 27 -0.06 -8.05 26.39
CA LEU A 27 -0.71 -6.76 26.19
C LEU A 27 -1.83 -6.57 27.21
N CYS A 28 -2.03 -5.33 27.63
CA CYS A 28 -3.14 -4.95 28.50
C CYS A 28 -4.17 -4.11 27.73
N ASP A 29 -5.40 -4.10 28.23
CA ASP A 29 -6.46 -3.26 27.69
C ASP A 29 -6.21 -1.79 28.05
N LEU A 30 -6.00 -0.98 27.02
CA LEU A 30 -5.73 0.46 27.13
C LEU A 30 -6.95 1.23 27.62
N GLY A 31 -8.17 0.75 27.37
CA GLY A 31 -9.40 1.40 27.81
C GLY A 31 -9.57 1.42 29.34
N GLY A 32 -8.89 0.52 30.05
CA GLY A 32 -8.89 0.44 31.51
C GLY A 32 -7.81 1.28 32.21
N LEU A 33 -6.96 2.00 31.47
CA LEU A 33 -5.85 2.75 32.04
C LEU A 33 -6.27 4.18 32.44
N ASP A 34 -6.17 4.47 33.74
CA ASP A 34 -6.42 5.81 34.27
C ASP A 34 -5.49 6.87 33.64
N GLY A 35 -6.08 7.96 33.13
CA GLY A 35 -5.35 9.08 32.53
C GLY A 35 -5.04 8.93 31.04
N LEU A 36 -5.34 7.77 30.43
CA LEU A 36 -5.21 7.57 29.00
C LEU A 36 -6.50 7.99 28.27
N ASN A 37 -6.58 9.25 27.87
CA ASN A 37 -7.77 9.83 27.23
C ASN A 37 -7.83 9.46 25.73
N LEU A 38 -8.21 8.21 25.41
CA LEU A 38 -8.25 7.67 24.04
C LEU A 38 -9.26 8.36 23.10
N ASP A 39 -10.23 9.08 23.67
CA ASP A 39 -11.27 9.85 22.96
C ASP A 39 -10.77 11.19 22.38
N LYS A 40 -9.50 11.53 22.61
CA LYS A 40 -8.94 12.83 22.24
C LYS A 40 -8.39 12.82 20.81
N PRO A 41 -8.42 13.97 20.11
CA PRO A 41 -8.16 14.04 18.67
C PRO A 41 -6.70 13.74 18.26
N TRP A 42 -5.76 13.69 19.21
CA TRP A 42 -4.37 13.30 18.93
C TRP A 42 -4.18 11.78 18.88
N TRP A 43 -5.21 10.99 19.16
CA TRP A 43 -5.27 9.56 18.89
C TRP A 43 -6.01 9.32 17.58
N ASP A 44 -5.51 8.36 16.81
CA ASP A 44 -6.15 7.95 15.57
C ASP A 44 -7.43 7.17 15.86
N GLN A 45 -8.57 7.84 15.65
CA GLN A 45 -9.88 7.26 15.93
C GLN A 45 -10.22 6.12 14.96
N MET A 46 -9.74 6.17 13.72
CA MET A 46 -9.95 5.08 12.76
C MET A 46 -9.25 3.81 13.22
N VAL A 47 -8.02 3.93 13.75
CA VAL A 47 -7.31 2.80 14.34
C VAL A 47 -8.02 2.30 15.61
N ASN A 48 -8.43 3.20 16.51
CA ASN A 48 -9.14 2.80 17.72
C ASN A 48 -10.44 2.06 17.43
N GLU A 49 -11.27 2.58 16.51
CA GLU A 49 -12.54 1.96 16.12
C GLU A 49 -12.34 0.60 15.42
N SER A 50 -11.32 0.48 14.56
CA SER A 50 -11.04 -0.78 13.84
C SER A 50 -10.33 -1.84 14.70
N ALA A 51 -9.64 -1.43 15.76
CA ALA A 51 -8.90 -2.29 16.67
C ALA A 51 -9.66 -2.66 17.96
N ASP A 52 -10.83 -2.05 18.21
CA ASP A 52 -11.68 -2.41 19.35
C ASP A 52 -12.27 -3.80 19.13
N ILE A 53 -11.80 -4.76 19.92
CA ILE A 53 -12.28 -6.14 19.86
C ILE A 53 -13.15 -6.36 21.09
N MET A 54 -14.47 -6.39 20.89
CA MET A 54 -15.46 -6.64 21.94
C MET A 54 -15.37 -5.65 23.12
N GLY A 55 -15.07 -4.38 22.86
CA GLY A 55 -14.94 -3.32 23.87
C GLY A 55 -13.56 -3.24 24.53
N HIS A 56 -12.56 -3.93 23.98
CA HIS A 56 -11.19 -3.93 24.48
C HIS A 56 -10.22 -3.44 23.41
N LEU A 57 -9.34 -2.51 23.77
CA LEU A 57 -8.36 -1.91 22.87
C LEU A 57 -6.94 -2.21 23.36
N TYR A 58 -6.15 -2.95 22.58
CA TYR A 58 -4.82 -3.41 23.00
C TYR A 58 -3.65 -2.65 22.37
N PHE A 59 -3.94 -1.84 21.35
CA PHE A 59 -2.98 -0.97 20.70
C PHE A 59 -3.68 0.28 20.16
N THR A 60 -2.92 1.34 19.95
CA THR A 60 -3.40 2.58 19.36
C THR A 60 -2.22 3.28 18.67
N THR A 61 -2.51 4.34 17.92
CA THR A 61 -1.51 5.23 17.35
C THR A 61 -1.91 6.68 17.63
N SER A 62 -0.90 7.55 17.71
CA SER A 62 -1.09 8.98 17.96
C SER A 62 -0.12 9.80 17.14
N ASP A 63 -0.36 11.11 17.12
CA ASP A 63 0.48 12.11 16.47
C ASP A 63 1.91 12.17 17.02
N ILE A 64 2.24 11.45 18.11
CA ILE A 64 3.62 11.32 18.59
C ILE A 64 4.50 10.54 17.60
N CYS A 65 3.89 9.68 16.78
CA CYS A 65 4.57 8.86 15.80
C CYS A 65 4.22 9.35 14.39
N LEU A 66 5.23 9.85 13.66
CA LEU A 66 5.05 10.27 12.27
C LEU A 66 5.12 9.09 11.28
N PHE A 67 5.50 7.90 11.76
CA PHE A 67 5.68 6.72 10.92
C PHE A 67 4.43 6.35 10.09
N PRO A 68 3.18 6.43 10.58
CA PRO A 68 2.00 6.14 9.75
C PRO A 68 1.89 7.04 8.51
N PHE A 69 2.31 8.31 8.61
CA PHE A 69 2.34 9.22 7.45
C PHE A 69 3.42 8.81 6.45
N GLU A 70 4.62 8.45 6.93
CA GLU A 70 5.70 7.96 6.07
C GLU A 70 5.37 6.60 5.46
N ALA A 71 4.64 5.75 6.19
CA ALA A 71 4.23 4.41 5.77
C ALA A 71 2.96 4.39 4.91
N THR A 72 2.33 5.54 4.65
CA THR A 72 1.19 5.64 3.74
C THR A 72 1.61 5.20 2.34
N VAL A 73 0.92 4.22 1.77
CA VAL A 73 1.24 3.72 0.42
C VAL A 73 0.68 4.67 -0.64
N VAL A 74 1.53 5.06 -1.58
CA VAL A 74 1.20 5.94 -2.69
C VAL A 74 1.73 5.36 -4.00
N LEU A 75 1.27 5.91 -5.12
CA LEU A 75 1.84 5.64 -6.43
C LEU A 75 2.68 6.84 -6.87
N PHE A 76 3.98 6.62 -7.04
CA PHE A 76 4.86 7.53 -7.76
C PHE A 76 4.70 7.31 -9.27
N MET A 77 4.58 8.39 -10.04
CA MET A 77 4.43 8.33 -11.49
C MET A 77 5.48 9.16 -12.19
N ASN A 78 6.17 8.60 -13.20
CA ASN A 78 7.13 9.33 -14.01
C ASN A 78 6.36 10.12 -15.09
N GLU A 79 6.20 11.44 -14.88
CA GLU A 79 5.38 12.31 -15.72
C GLU A 79 5.95 12.43 -17.13
N LYS A 80 7.27 12.50 -17.23
CA LYS A 80 7.97 12.52 -18.51
C LYS A 80 7.65 11.27 -19.32
N THR A 81 7.76 10.10 -18.71
CA THR A 81 7.50 8.82 -19.38
C THR A 81 6.04 8.73 -19.83
N MET A 82 5.09 9.12 -18.98
CA MET A 82 3.66 9.14 -19.33
C MET A 82 3.40 10.01 -20.55
N THR A 83 3.95 11.23 -20.58
CA THR A 83 3.79 12.15 -21.70
C THR A 83 4.50 11.68 -22.96
N ASP A 84 5.70 11.09 -22.86
CA ASP A 84 6.45 10.52 -23.99
C ASP A 84 5.69 9.37 -24.68
N VAL A 85 4.89 8.58 -23.94
CA VAL A 85 4.02 7.53 -24.52
C VAL A 85 2.63 8.03 -24.91
N GLY A 86 2.39 9.34 -24.81
CA GLY A 86 1.13 9.98 -25.23
C GLY A 86 -0.03 9.84 -24.25
N LEU A 87 0.24 9.52 -22.97
CA LEU A 87 -0.78 9.50 -21.92
C LEU A 87 -0.95 10.89 -21.30
N GLU A 88 -2.19 11.20 -20.94
CA GLU A 88 -2.49 12.34 -20.06
C GLU A 88 -2.14 12.00 -18.61
N LEU A 89 -1.63 12.99 -17.86
CA LEU A 89 -1.34 12.82 -16.45
C LEU A 89 -2.66 12.61 -15.66
N PRO A 90 -2.77 11.60 -14.79
CA PRO A 90 -4.03 11.18 -14.18
C PRO A 90 -4.53 12.12 -13.07
N TYR A 91 -3.94 13.30 -12.88
CA TYR A 91 -4.32 14.23 -11.80
C TYR A 91 -5.81 14.59 -11.79
N ASP A 92 -6.37 14.94 -12.94
CA ASP A 92 -7.79 15.30 -13.02
C ASP A 92 -8.70 14.07 -12.94
N LEU A 93 -8.24 12.93 -13.45
CA LEU A 93 -8.92 11.66 -13.31
C LEU A 93 -9.04 11.27 -11.81
N VAL A 94 -7.97 11.45 -11.04
CA VAL A 94 -7.95 11.26 -9.57
C VAL A 94 -8.90 12.24 -8.89
N ARG A 95 -8.79 13.55 -9.18
CA ARG A 95 -9.66 14.57 -8.56
C ARG A 95 -11.14 14.36 -8.85
N GLN A 96 -11.47 13.79 -10.01
CA GLN A 96 -12.83 13.44 -10.41
C GLN A 96 -13.31 12.11 -9.83
N GLY A 97 -12.49 11.39 -9.06
CA GLY A 97 -12.84 10.10 -8.48
C GLY A 97 -12.84 8.94 -9.47
N LYS A 98 -12.22 9.12 -10.65
CA LYS A 98 -12.23 8.16 -11.76
C LYS A 98 -10.95 7.33 -11.87
N TRP A 99 -9.98 7.55 -10.98
CA TRP A 99 -8.79 6.70 -10.93
C TRP A 99 -9.12 5.37 -10.26
N THR A 100 -9.29 4.34 -11.09
CA THR A 100 -9.68 2.98 -10.71
C THR A 100 -8.61 1.95 -11.09
N VAL A 101 -8.71 0.73 -10.57
CA VAL A 101 -7.79 -0.37 -10.91
C VAL A 101 -7.81 -0.63 -12.42
N ASP A 102 -8.97 -0.49 -13.07
CA ASP A 102 -9.10 -0.64 -14.52
C ASP A 102 -8.32 0.45 -15.27
N ARG A 103 -8.37 1.70 -14.79
CA ARG A 103 -7.57 2.80 -15.36
C ARG A 103 -6.08 2.60 -15.13
N LEU A 104 -5.67 2.13 -13.94
CA LEU A 104 -4.28 1.77 -13.70
C LEU A 104 -3.81 0.69 -14.69
N ALA A 105 -4.65 -0.32 -14.99
CA ALA A 105 -4.32 -1.36 -15.96
C ALA A 105 -4.12 -0.79 -17.38
N GLU A 106 -4.96 0.15 -17.81
CA GLU A 106 -4.81 0.85 -19.10
C GLU A 106 -3.48 1.60 -19.17
N TYR A 107 -3.15 2.36 -18.12
CA TYR A 107 -1.88 3.09 -18.02
C TYR A 107 -0.68 2.13 -18.00
N GLY A 108 -0.74 1.08 -17.18
CA GLY A 108 0.32 0.08 -17.09
C GLY A 108 0.61 -0.58 -18.43
N LYS A 109 -0.43 -0.97 -19.17
CA LYS A 109 -0.29 -1.54 -20.53
C LYS A 109 0.36 -0.58 -21.50
N ALA A 110 -0.03 0.69 -21.48
CA ALA A 110 0.54 1.71 -22.37
C ALA A 110 2.00 2.07 -22.01
N GLY A 111 2.37 2.00 -20.73
CA GLY A 111 3.73 2.25 -20.27
C GLY A 111 4.72 1.12 -20.57
N ALA A 112 4.23 -0.11 -20.69
CA ALA A 112 5.05 -1.31 -20.90
C ALA A 112 5.62 -1.38 -22.33
N THR A 113 6.92 -1.68 -22.44
CA THR A 113 7.60 -1.92 -23.71
C THR A 113 8.86 -2.76 -23.51
N LEU A 114 9.15 -3.65 -24.46
CA LEU A 114 10.40 -4.41 -24.49
C LEU A 114 11.62 -3.51 -24.77
N ASN A 115 11.41 -2.38 -25.45
CA ASN A 115 12.44 -1.38 -25.74
C ASN A 115 13.75 -1.93 -26.37
N GLY A 116 13.65 -3.06 -27.09
CA GLY A 116 14.79 -3.73 -27.73
C GLY A 116 15.18 -5.06 -27.11
N ASP A 117 14.68 -5.40 -25.92
CA ASP A 117 14.85 -6.72 -25.32
C ASP A 117 13.97 -7.78 -26.00
N GLU A 118 14.32 -9.05 -25.85
CA GLU A 118 13.56 -10.18 -26.38
C GLU A 118 12.36 -10.57 -25.48
N SER A 119 12.44 -10.27 -24.18
CA SER A 119 11.47 -10.65 -23.16
C SER A 119 11.60 -9.74 -21.95
N TYR A 120 10.49 -9.56 -21.21
CA TYR A 120 10.51 -8.90 -19.89
C TYR A 120 11.24 -9.75 -18.84
N LEU A 121 11.22 -11.08 -18.98
CA LEU A 121 11.85 -12.00 -18.03
C LEU A 121 13.01 -12.78 -18.67
N PRO A 122 14.06 -13.12 -17.90
CA PRO A 122 14.27 -12.77 -16.49
C PRO A 122 14.55 -11.26 -16.31
N ILE A 123 14.29 -10.76 -15.10
CA ILE A 123 14.58 -9.37 -14.75
C ILE A 123 16.11 -9.18 -14.79
N ALA A 124 16.60 -8.50 -15.81
CA ALA A 124 18.01 -8.21 -15.96
C ALA A 124 18.29 -6.75 -15.57
N ALA A 125 19.27 -6.51 -14.70
CA ALA A 125 19.64 -5.15 -14.26
C ALA A 125 20.11 -4.25 -15.43
N ASP A 126 20.71 -4.85 -16.46
CA ASP A 126 21.16 -4.20 -17.69
C ASP A 126 20.16 -4.27 -18.86
N GLY A 127 18.98 -4.86 -18.64
CA GLY A 127 17.90 -4.89 -19.62
C GLY A 127 17.41 -3.49 -19.98
N SER A 128 16.73 -3.39 -21.12
CA SER A 128 16.17 -2.14 -21.63
C SER A 128 14.64 -2.05 -21.49
N CYS A 129 13.97 -3.17 -21.17
CA CYS A 129 12.53 -3.21 -20.94
C CYS A 129 12.09 -2.12 -19.97
N ARG A 130 10.97 -1.48 -20.29
CA ARG A 130 10.21 -0.64 -19.36
C ARG A 130 8.90 -1.32 -19.03
N TYR A 131 8.56 -1.31 -17.76
CA TYR A 131 7.36 -1.88 -17.20
C TYR A 131 6.33 -0.78 -16.93
N GLY A 132 5.06 -1.14 -17.04
CA GLY A 132 3.97 -0.23 -16.72
C GLY A 132 3.98 0.19 -15.25
N PHE A 133 4.15 -0.80 -14.38
CA PHE A 133 4.01 -0.65 -12.94
C PHE A 133 5.04 -1.52 -12.21
N GLY A 134 5.79 -0.93 -11.29
CA GLY A 134 6.68 -1.62 -10.34
C GLY A 134 6.08 -1.68 -8.94
N THR A 135 6.15 -2.83 -8.30
CA THR A 135 5.64 -3.08 -6.95
C THR A 135 6.50 -4.11 -6.22
N HIS A 136 6.23 -4.32 -4.94
CA HIS A 136 6.70 -5.48 -4.17
C HIS A 136 5.54 -6.14 -3.41
N PHE A 137 5.74 -7.36 -2.91
CA PHE A 137 4.69 -8.21 -2.34
C PHE A 137 3.80 -7.52 -1.29
N GLY A 138 4.41 -6.71 -0.41
CA GLY A 138 3.67 -6.01 0.65
C GLY A 138 2.69 -4.93 0.15
N MET A 139 2.83 -4.48 -1.09
CA MET A 139 1.99 -3.41 -1.63
C MET A 139 0.69 -3.93 -2.27
N ILE A 140 0.55 -5.24 -2.49
CA ILE A 140 -0.70 -5.85 -2.97
C ILE A 140 -1.83 -5.60 -1.96
N ASP A 141 -1.53 -5.67 -0.67
CA ASP A 141 -2.50 -5.38 0.39
C ASP A 141 -3.03 -3.95 0.26
N ALA A 142 -2.18 -2.99 -0.11
CA ALA A 142 -2.61 -1.60 -0.31
C ALA A 142 -3.63 -1.49 -1.46
N PHE A 143 -3.47 -2.25 -2.55
CA PHE A 143 -4.47 -2.29 -3.63
C PHE A 143 -5.79 -2.91 -3.18
N ILE A 144 -5.74 -3.93 -2.33
CA ILE A 144 -6.94 -4.55 -1.75
C ILE A 144 -7.68 -3.53 -0.89
N TYR A 145 -6.98 -2.91 0.07
CA TYR A 145 -7.57 -1.91 0.97
C TYR A 145 -8.03 -0.65 0.24
N GLY A 146 -7.24 -0.16 -0.71
CA GLY A 146 -7.51 0.99 -1.58
C GLY A 146 -8.71 0.77 -2.50
N SER A 147 -9.00 -0.49 -2.85
CA SER A 147 -10.20 -0.90 -3.57
C SER A 147 -11.43 -1.13 -2.65
N GLY A 148 -11.35 -0.70 -1.39
CA GLY A 148 -12.40 -0.89 -0.39
C GLY A 148 -12.49 -2.32 0.15
N GLY A 149 -11.52 -3.18 -0.14
CA GLY A 149 -11.45 -4.54 0.40
C GLY A 149 -11.08 -4.54 1.88
N ARG A 150 -11.62 -5.49 2.63
CA ARG A 150 -11.31 -5.71 4.05
C ARG A 150 -11.30 -7.21 4.32
N PHE A 151 -10.21 -7.73 4.91
CA PHE A 151 -10.12 -9.14 5.28
C PHE A 151 -10.98 -9.48 6.50
N ALA A 152 -11.13 -8.51 7.41
CA ALA A 152 -12.01 -8.58 8.56
C ALA A 152 -12.39 -7.17 9.01
N TRP A 153 -13.49 -7.04 9.75
CA TRP A 153 -13.89 -5.82 10.44
C TRP A 153 -14.65 -6.17 11.71
N ILE A 154 -14.96 -5.15 12.52
CA ILE A 154 -15.79 -5.30 13.71
C ILE A 154 -17.20 -4.86 13.38
N GLU A 155 -18.17 -5.74 13.62
CA GLU A 155 -19.61 -5.47 13.48
C GLU A 155 -20.31 -5.92 14.76
N ASP A 156 -21.10 -5.04 15.38
CA ASP A 156 -21.75 -5.27 16.67
C ASP A 156 -20.79 -5.81 17.75
N GLY A 157 -19.58 -5.26 17.76
CA GLY A 157 -18.50 -5.62 18.69
C GLY A 157 -17.85 -6.98 18.42
N LYS A 158 -18.14 -7.65 17.31
CA LYS A 158 -17.57 -8.97 16.96
C LYS A 158 -16.76 -8.92 15.68
N PRO A 159 -15.67 -9.70 15.58
CA PRO A 159 -14.94 -9.83 14.33
C PRO A 159 -15.79 -10.57 13.29
N VAL A 160 -15.93 -9.95 12.12
CA VAL A 160 -16.53 -10.51 10.92
C VAL A 160 -15.41 -10.78 9.92
N PHE A 161 -15.42 -11.96 9.32
CA PHE A 161 -14.51 -12.31 8.24
C PHE A 161 -15.06 -11.79 6.91
N GLY A 162 -14.19 -11.14 6.13
CA GLY A 162 -14.56 -10.45 4.91
C GLY A 162 -13.94 -11.01 3.63
N ALA A 163 -12.90 -11.82 3.76
CA ALA A 163 -12.06 -12.22 2.63
C ALA A 163 -12.76 -13.17 1.63
N ASP A 164 -13.92 -13.73 1.99
CA ASP A 164 -14.78 -14.59 1.16
C ASP A 164 -15.99 -13.85 0.56
N SER A 165 -16.04 -12.52 0.67
CA SER A 165 -17.10 -11.72 0.05
C SER A 165 -16.96 -11.62 -1.47
N GLU A 166 -18.07 -11.42 -2.18
CA GLU A 166 -18.09 -11.17 -3.63
C GLU A 166 -17.21 -9.96 -4.02
N LYS A 167 -17.22 -8.92 -3.17
CA LYS A 167 -16.36 -7.74 -3.36
C LYS A 167 -14.87 -8.13 -3.33
N MET A 168 -14.46 -8.94 -2.36
CA MET A 168 -13.07 -9.41 -2.27
C MET A 168 -12.67 -10.26 -3.47
N TYR A 169 -13.53 -11.18 -3.92
CA TYR A 169 -13.28 -11.94 -5.15
C TYR A 169 -13.10 -11.04 -6.37
N GLY A 170 -13.96 -10.03 -6.54
CA GLY A 170 -13.83 -9.06 -7.63
C GLY A 170 -12.53 -8.24 -7.55
N ILE A 171 -12.09 -7.87 -6.35
CA ILE A 171 -10.81 -7.18 -6.13
C ILE A 171 -9.64 -8.09 -6.53
N TYR A 172 -9.62 -9.35 -6.08
CA TYR A 172 -8.57 -10.30 -6.45
C TYR A 172 -8.50 -10.52 -7.95
N GLU A 173 -9.65 -10.60 -8.64
CA GLU A 173 -9.69 -10.73 -10.09
C GLU A 173 -9.05 -9.51 -10.79
N LYS A 174 -9.45 -8.29 -10.42
CA LYS A 174 -8.90 -7.06 -11.03
C LYS A 174 -7.41 -6.88 -10.74
N VAL A 175 -6.99 -7.04 -9.48
CA VAL A 175 -5.59 -6.89 -9.08
C VAL A 175 -4.74 -8.01 -9.69
N GLY A 176 -5.23 -9.24 -9.71
CA GLY A 176 -4.57 -10.38 -10.35
C GLY A 176 -4.42 -10.21 -11.88
N ALA A 177 -5.39 -9.56 -12.54
CA ALA A 177 -5.32 -9.27 -13.96
C ALA A 177 -4.19 -8.27 -14.32
N LEU A 178 -3.83 -7.36 -13.42
CA LEU A 178 -2.65 -6.51 -13.58
C LEU A 178 -1.39 -7.39 -13.69
N ALA A 179 -1.19 -8.29 -12.72
CA ALA A 179 -0.04 -9.18 -12.67
C ALA A 179 0.01 -10.21 -13.80
N SER A 180 -1.15 -10.53 -14.40
CA SER A 180 -1.26 -11.51 -15.48
C SER A 180 -1.01 -10.93 -16.88
N THR A 181 -0.74 -9.62 -16.99
CA THR A 181 -0.45 -8.96 -18.25
C THR A 181 1.06 -8.72 -18.39
N ASP A 182 1.68 -9.27 -19.44
CA ASP A 182 3.12 -9.15 -19.69
C ASP A 182 3.61 -7.69 -19.66
N GLY A 183 4.67 -7.43 -18.89
CA GLY A 183 5.27 -6.11 -18.73
C GLY A 183 4.43 -5.09 -17.97
N CYS A 184 3.16 -5.37 -17.69
CA CYS A 184 2.27 -4.46 -16.97
C CYS A 184 2.70 -4.31 -15.52
N VAL A 185 3.01 -5.43 -14.85
CA VAL A 185 3.48 -5.45 -13.48
C VAL A 185 4.84 -6.09 -13.40
N LEU A 186 5.70 -5.45 -12.64
CA LEU A 186 6.96 -6.00 -12.18
C LEU A 186 6.95 -6.06 -10.67
N CYS A 187 7.10 -7.27 -10.12
CA CYS A 187 7.29 -7.48 -8.70
C CYS A 187 8.75 -7.82 -8.46
N PHE A 188 9.51 -6.93 -7.81
CA PHE A 188 10.91 -7.18 -7.50
C PHE A 188 11.07 -7.76 -6.09
N GLU A 189 11.95 -8.76 -5.96
CA GLU A 189 12.64 -9.01 -4.70
C GLU A 189 14.10 -8.58 -4.81
N LYS A 190 14.72 -8.17 -3.69
CA LYS A 190 16.12 -7.70 -3.67
C LYS A 190 17.11 -8.73 -4.25
N ASP A 191 16.74 -10.00 -4.22
CA ASP A 191 17.55 -11.09 -4.75
C ASP A 191 17.57 -11.14 -6.29
N ASP A 192 16.66 -10.41 -6.97
CA ASP A 192 16.59 -10.29 -8.45
C ASP A 192 17.53 -9.21 -9.02
N GLY A 193 18.33 -8.54 -8.17
CA GLY A 193 19.38 -7.61 -8.59
C GLY A 193 18.92 -6.17 -8.91
N MET A 194 17.64 -5.86 -8.77
CA MET A 194 17.06 -4.51 -8.88
C MET A 194 15.80 -4.44 -8.00
N SER A 195 15.49 -3.28 -7.40
CA SER A 195 14.22 -3.07 -6.70
C SER A 195 13.22 -2.31 -7.58
N ASP A 196 11.95 -2.34 -7.20
CA ASP A 196 10.87 -1.52 -7.80
C ASP A 196 11.22 -0.03 -7.84
N LEU A 197 11.73 0.49 -6.72
CA LEU A 197 12.18 1.87 -6.64
C LEU A 197 13.39 2.17 -7.55
N ASP A 198 14.37 1.27 -7.65
CA ASP A 198 15.54 1.45 -8.54
C ASP A 198 15.12 1.41 -10.01
N ALA A 199 14.17 0.54 -10.37
CA ALA A 199 13.60 0.50 -11.71
C ALA A 199 12.86 1.79 -12.06
N PHE A 200 12.08 2.34 -11.13
CA PHE A 200 11.42 3.63 -11.30
C PHE A 200 12.44 4.78 -11.49
N LEU A 201 13.47 4.84 -10.64
CA LEU A 201 14.55 5.84 -10.73
C LEU A 201 15.32 5.77 -12.06
N ARG A 202 15.40 4.60 -12.68
CA ARG A 202 16.05 4.37 -13.98
C ARG A 202 15.10 4.53 -15.17
N GLY A 203 13.85 4.92 -14.95
CA GLY A 203 12.84 5.03 -16.01
C GLY A 203 12.40 3.68 -16.60
N ARG A 204 12.68 2.58 -15.89
CA ARG A 204 12.29 1.21 -16.25
C ARG A 204 10.96 0.79 -15.63
N ALA A 205 10.36 1.61 -14.75
CA ALA A 205 8.96 1.50 -14.36
C ALA A 205 8.29 2.87 -14.53
N MET A 206 7.13 2.93 -15.19
CA MET A 206 6.42 4.20 -15.39
C MET A 206 5.67 4.65 -14.12
N ILE A 207 5.12 3.69 -13.38
CA ILE A 207 4.48 3.89 -12.08
C ILE A 207 5.17 2.97 -11.07
N CYS A 208 5.33 3.41 -9.82
CA CYS A 208 5.86 2.61 -8.72
C CYS A 208 5.01 2.79 -7.47
N SER A 209 4.55 1.70 -6.85
CA SER A 209 3.92 1.76 -5.54
C SER A 209 4.96 1.69 -4.44
N GLU A 210 4.96 2.67 -3.55
CA GLU A 210 5.86 2.68 -2.40
C GLU A 210 5.25 3.48 -1.25
N THR A 211 5.87 3.37 -0.08
CA THR A 211 5.52 4.23 1.05
C THR A 211 5.92 5.69 0.78
N LEU A 212 5.12 6.65 1.25
CA LEU A 212 5.34 8.08 1.02
C LEU A 212 6.71 8.55 1.51
N GLY A 213 7.23 7.96 2.59
CA GLY A 213 8.57 8.23 3.11
C GLY A 213 9.68 7.98 2.09
N CYS A 214 9.49 7.07 1.13
CA CYS A 214 10.43 6.81 0.05
C CYS A 214 10.61 7.98 -0.91
N ILE A 215 9.76 9.02 -0.84
CA ILE A 215 9.93 10.25 -1.63
C ILE A 215 11.30 10.90 -1.39
N SER A 216 11.92 10.72 -0.22
CA SER A 216 13.27 11.24 0.05
C SER A 216 14.34 10.59 -0.84
N ASN A 217 14.10 9.37 -1.31
CA ASN A 217 15.00 8.63 -2.20
C ASN A 217 14.86 9.09 -3.66
N LEU A 218 13.79 9.82 -3.99
CA LEU A 218 13.53 10.38 -5.31
C LEU A 218 14.13 11.77 -5.52
N ARG A 219 14.89 12.30 -4.54
CA ARG A 219 15.49 13.65 -4.62
C ARG A 219 16.44 13.85 -5.78
N ASP A 220 17.15 12.79 -6.17
CA ASP A 220 18.13 12.81 -7.26
C ASP A 220 17.54 12.38 -8.61
N MET A 221 16.22 12.10 -8.65
CA MET A 221 15.53 11.76 -9.89
C MET A 221 15.56 12.95 -10.84
N LYS A 222 15.99 12.71 -12.08
CA LYS A 222 16.15 13.75 -13.10
C LYS A 222 14.85 14.07 -13.84
N ASP A 223 14.00 13.06 -13.98
CA ASP A 223 12.69 13.21 -14.60
C ASP A 223 11.69 13.77 -13.59
N ASP A 224 10.74 14.57 -14.07
CA ASP A 224 9.62 15.02 -13.26
C ASP A 224 8.76 13.80 -12.86
N TYR A 225 8.34 13.78 -11.59
CA TYR A 225 7.45 12.74 -11.06
C TYR A 225 6.31 13.34 -10.24
N GLY A 226 5.19 12.61 -10.23
CA GLY A 226 4.01 12.93 -9.46
C GLY A 226 3.72 11.89 -8.37
N VAL A 227 2.82 12.24 -7.46
CA VAL A 227 2.30 11.34 -6.42
C VAL A 227 0.78 11.30 -6.54
N ILE A 228 0.21 10.10 -6.65
CA ILE A 228 -1.23 9.86 -6.72
C ILE A 228 -1.63 8.73 -5.75
N PRO A 229 -2.90 8.66 -5.31
CA PRO A 229 -3.34 7.61 -4.41
C PRO A 229 -3.39 6.25 -5.12
N VAL A 230 -3.42 5.19 -4.31
CA VAL A 230 -3.79 3.85 -4.76
C VAL A 230 -5.20 3.91 -5.38
N PRO A 231 -5.44 3.24 -6.52
CA PRO A 231 -6.71 3.36 -7.23
C PRO A 231 -7.90 2.75 -6.47
N LYS A 232 -9.09 3.28 -6.76
CA LYS A 232 -10.37 2.71 -6.33
C LYS A 232 -10.69 1.42 -7.07
N TYR A 233 -11.62 0.63 -6.53
CA TYR A 233 -12.14 -0.53 -7.26
C TYR A 233 -12.88 -0.15 -8.55
N ASP A 234 -13.75 0.85 -8.46
CA ASP A 234 -14.57 1.42 -9.53
C ASP A 234 -14.94 2.88 -9.17
N GLU A 235 -15.65 3.58 -10.06
CA GLU A 235 -16.08 4.97 -9.84
C GLU A 235 -17.21 5.10 -8.78
N ALA A 236 -17.80 3.98 -8.32
CA ALA A 236 -18.85 3.99 -7.29
C ALA A 236 -18.28 4.04 -5.87
N GLN A 237 -17.01 3.66 -5.67
CA GLN A 237 -16.30 3.91 -4.42
C GLN A 237 -16.12 5.42 -4.21
N GLU A 238 -16.63 5.95 -3.09
CA GLU A 238 -16.66 7.39 -2.83
C GLU A 238 -15.27 7.96 -2.56
N ASP A 239 -14.49 7.32 -1.70
CA ASP A 239 -13.21 7.83 -1.20
C ASP A 239 -12.01 7.03 -1.69
N TYR A 240 -10.87 7.72 -1.78
CA TYR A 240 -9.56 7.06 -1.77
C TYR A 240 -9.20 6.76 -0.32
N ILE A 241 -8.64 5.58 -0.08
CA ILE A 241 -8.27 5.07 1.25
C ILE A 241 -6.77 5.18 1.42
#